data_AF-A0A1G6AG26-F1
#
_entry.id   AF-A0A1G6AG26-F1
#
_cell.length_a   1.000
_cell.length_b   1.000
_cell.length_c   1.000
_cell.angle_alpha   90.00
_cell.angle_beta   90.00
_cell.angle_gamma   90.00
#
_symmetry.space_group_name_H-M   'P 1'
#
loop_
_entity.id
_entity.type
_entity.pdbx_description
1 polymer ?
#
loop_
_entity_poly.entity_id
_entity_poly.type
_entity_poly.pdbx_seq_one_letter_code
_entity_poly.pdbx_strand_id
1 'polypeptide(L)'
;MDYEMIAALIVFIASLIGFLYGVVTIVVRRNALYLKMIALGIACIMISYFYFTLQLLTREMIPSGFNVGMLGLVGCFLFLLSANYGQMDSLADDGSKTFAKYRYISYVAPIVLAVVFVFAYMTSAELAKKISYTLVAAIVVAASRFHLKHIIFPDVDYGVIKCIRGYNMIALVLCAATIIMMVSDCAQIAGLYIVSNIIIAGCCVIVLPVLKREVAKWTI
;
A
#
# COMPACT_ATOMS: atom_id res chain seq x y z
N MET A 1 -9.84 22.38 2.42
CA MET A 1 -9.98 22.04 3.86
C MET A 1 -11.07 20.99 4.08
N ASP A 2 -12.34 21.27 3.76
CA ASP A 2 -13.46 20.33 4.07
C ASP A 2 -13.27 18.94 3.45
N TYR A 3 -12.86 18.87 2.17
CA TYR A 3 -12.69 17.58 1.51
C TYR A 3 -11.46 16.81 1.97
N GLU A 4 -10.39 17.50 2.40
CA GLU A 4 -9.15 16.86 2.89
C GLU A 4 -9.42 16.19 4.25
N MET A 5 -10.15 16.88 5.11
CA MET A 5 -10.58 16.34 6.39
C MET A 5 -11.50 15.12 6.20
N ILE A 6 -12.50 15.23 5.33
CA ILE A 6 -13.41 14.11 5.03
C ILE A 6 -12.63 12.91 4.47
N ALA A 7 -11.74 13.14 3.50
CA ALA A 7 -10.92 12.09 2.91
C ALA A 7 -10.01 11.43 3.95
N ALA A 8 -9.34 12.23 4.80
CA ALA A 8 -8.47 11.72 5.84
C ALA A 8 -9.23 10.89 6.89
N LEU A 9 -10.40 11.38 7.31
CA LEU A 9 -11.25 10.72 8.30
C LEU A 9 -11.79 9.38 7.77
N ILE A 10 -12.21 9.32 6.51
CA ILE A 10 -12.70 8.09 5.88
C ILE A 10 -11.60 7.02 5.89
N VAL A 11 -10.38 7.38 5.50
CA VAL A 11 -9.27 6.41 5.51
C VAL A 11 -8.88 6.03 6.94
N PHE A 12 -8.88 6.97 7.89
CA PHE A 12 -8.63 6.67 9.29
C PHE A 12 -9.63 5.65 9.84
N ILE A 13 -10.93 5.88 9.66
CA ILE A 13 -11.98 4.95 10.14
C ILE A 13 -11.83 3.59 9.46
N ALA A 14 -11.64 3.56 8.14
CA ALA A 14 -11.52 2.33 7.38
C ALA A 14 -10.28 1.50 7.77
N SER A 15 -9.13 2.16 7.95
CA SER A 15 -7.90 1.51 8.41
C SER A 15 -7.95 1.09 9.87
N LEU A 16 -8.65 1.83 10.73
CA LEU A 16 -8.95 1.40 12.10
C LEU A 16 -9.80 0.13 12.11
N ILE A 17 -10.89 0.08 11.34
CA ILE A 17 -11.74 -1.12 11.21
C ILE A 17 -10.91 -2.30 10.68
N GLY A 18 -10.14 -2.08 9.62
CA GLY A 18 -9.24 -3.10 9.05
C GLY A 18 -8.23 -3.60 10.09
N PHE A 19 -7.57 -2.70 10.81
CA PHE A 19 -6.60 -3.04 11.84
C PHE A 19 -7.24 -3.81 13.01
N LEU A 20 -8.38 -3.38 13.53
CA LEU A 20 -9.10 -4.08 14.60
C LEU A 20 -9.49 -5.51 14.17
N TYR A 21 -9.98 -5.67 12.94
CA TYR A 21 -10.19 -6.99 12.36
C TYR A 21 -8.90 -7.81 12.32
N GLY A 22 -7.79 -7.21 11.89
CA GLY A 22 -6.46 -7.82 11.89
C GLY A 22 -5.99 -8.25 13.29
N VAL A 23 -6.18 -7.43 14.31
CA VAL A 23 -5.79 -7.76 15.70
C VAL A 23 -6.56 -8.99 16.19
N VAL A 24 -7.89 -8.95 16.09
CA VAL A 24 -8.79 -9.98 16.61
C VAL A 24 -8.62 -11.31 15.88
N THR A 25 -8.46 -11.26 14.55
CA THR A 25 -8.47 -12.48 13.73
C THR A 25 -7.10 -13.00 13.34
N ILE A 26 -6.08 -12.13 13.29
CA ILE A 26 -4.75 -12.43 12.77
C ILE A 26 -3.68 -12.39 13.87
N VAL A 27 -3.49 -11.24 14.52
CA VAL A 27 -2.33 -10.97 15.38
C VAL A 27 -2.34 -11.79 16.67
N VAL A 28 -3.48 -11.81 17.36
CA VAL A 28 -3.65 -12.53 18.65
C VAL A 28 -3.56 -14.05 18.47
N ARG A 29 -3.86 -14.55 17.26
CA ARG A 29 -3.86 -15.98 16.96
C ARG A 29 -2.48 -16.44 16.45
N ARG A 30 -2.25 -17.76 16.49
CA ARG A 30 -1.04 -18.41 15.92
C ARG A 30 -1.13 -18.51 14.39
N ASN A 31 -1.31 -17.38 13.71
CA ASN A 31 -1.27 -17.31 12.25
C ASN A 31 0.16 -17.09 11.72
N ALA A 32 0.35 -17.38 10.44
CA ALA A 32 1.61 -17.14 9.72
C ALA A 32 2.11 -15.70 9.86
N LEU A 33 3.44 -15.53 9.93
CA LEU A 33 4.08 -14.22 10.05
C LEU A 33 3.69 -13.28 8.91
N TYR A 34 3.52 -13.80 7.69
CA TYR A 34 3.06 -13.06 6.52
C TYR A 34 1.77 -12.26 6.81
N LEU A 35 0.74 -12.92 7.34
CA LEU A 35 -0.54 -12.28 7.70
C LEU A 35 -0.33 -11.15 8.73
N LYS A 36 0.54 -11.38 9.72
CA LYS A 36 0.82 -10.40 10.78
C LYS A 36 1.52 -9.16 10.21
N MET A 37 2.46 -9.33 9.29
CA MET A 37 3.13 -8.21 8.62
C MET A 37 2.12 -7.34 7.87
N ILE A 38 1.17 -7.94 7.15
CA ILE A 38 0.16 -7.16 6.41
C ILE A 38 -0.76 -6.43 7.40
N ALA A 39 -1.18 -7.07 8.50
CA ALA A 39 -1.99 -6.42 9.53
C ALA A 39 -1.27 -5.21 10.16
N LEU A 40 0.03 -5.32 10.42
CA LEU A 40 0.85 -4.20 10.90
C LEU A 40 1.00 -3.11 9.84
N GLY A 41 1.11 -3.46 8.56
CA GLY A 41 1.09 -2.48 7.47
C GLY A 41 -0.19 -1.62 7.45
N ILE A 42 -1.35 -2.23 7.71
CA ILE A 42 -2.62 -1.50 7.83
C ILE A 42 -2.66 -0.63 9.09
N ALA A 43 -2.06 -1.09 10.19
CA ALA A 43 -1.86 -0.26 11.39
C ALA A 43 -1.04 1.01 11.08
N CYS A 44 -0.04 0.91 10.22
CA CYS A 44 0.76 2.08 9.82
C CYS A 44 -0.06 3.11 9.01
N ILE A 45 -0.97 2.66 8.12
CA ILE A 45 -1.93 3.58 7.46
C ILE A 45 -2.84 4.23 8.51
N MET A 46 -3.36 3.47 9.47
CA MET A 46 -4.19 4.01 10.55
C MET A 46 -3.47 5.11 11.32
N ILE A 47 -2.21 4.90 11.71
CA ILE A 47 -1.40 5.90 12.42
C ILE A 47 -1.18 7.14 11.53
N SER A 48 -0.92 6.95 10.23
CA SER A 48 -0.74 8.04 9.26
C SER A 48 -1.96 8.96 9.22
N TYR A 49 -3.13 8.37 9.02
CA TYR A 49 -4.37 9.12 8.86
C TYR A 49 -4.95 9.62 10.19
N PHE A 50 -4.62 8.98 11.31
CA PHE A 50 -4.86 9.55 12.62
C PHE A 50 -4.09 10.87 12.79
N TYR A 51 -2.79 10.89 12.44
CA TYR A 51 -1.99 12.11 12.48
C TYR A 51 -2.54 13.20 11.55
N PHE A 52 -2.87 12.87 10.29
CA PHE A 52 -3.43 13.85 9.35
C PHE A 52 -4.76 14.43 9.83
N THR A 53 -5.65 13.58 10.36
CA THR A 53 -6.92 14.02 10.92
C THR A 53 -6.70 14.97 12.11
N LEU A 54 -5.79 14.63 13.03
CA LEU A 54 -5.47 15.51 14.16
C LEU A 54 -4.87 16.85 13.72
N GLN A 55 -3.99 16.86 12.72
CA GLN A 55 -3.42 18.11 12.19
C GLN A 55 -4.50 19.01 11.59
N LEU A 56 -5.39 18.44 10.78
CA LEU A 56 -6.51 19.19 10.19
C LEU A 56 -7.48 19.71 11.26
N LEU A 57 -7.74 18.96 12.33
CA LEU A 57 -8.61 19.40 13.43
C LEU A 57 -8.00 20.46 14.34
N THR A 58 -6.67 20.48 14.51
CA THR A 58 -6.00 21.34 15.50
C THR A 58 -5.27 22.53 14.90
N ARG A 59 -4.82 22.42 13.65
CA ARG A 59 -4.01 23.43 12.96
C ARG A 59 -4.57 23.83 11.60
N GLU A 60 -5.69 23.23 11.18
CA GLU A 60 -6.35 23.50 9.89
C GLU A 60 -5.49 23.22 8.64
N MET A 61 -4.28 22.66 8.81
CA MET A 61 -3.35 22.35 7.73
C MET A 61 -2.44 21.17 8.08
N ILE A 62 -2.07 20.41 7.06
CA ILE A 62 -1.02 19.39 7.16
C ILE A 62 0.32 20.06 6.81
N PRO A 63 1.38 19.87 7.60
CA PRO A 63 2.70 20.41 7.28
C PRO A 63 3.17 19.94 5.89
N SER A 64 3.62 20.88 5.06
CA SER A 64 4.04 20.59 3.68
C SER A 64 5.30 19.74 3.61
N GLY A 65 6.21 19.85 4.59
CA GLY A 65 7.41 19.02 4.68
C GLY A 65 7.19 17.63 5.27
N PHE A 66 8.31 16.95 5.55
CA PHE A 66 8.30 15.64 6.17
C PHE A 66 7.62 15.69 7.53
N ASN A 67 6.68 14.78 7.77
CA ASN A 67 5.91 14.74 9.01
C ASN A 67 5.63 13.29 9.45
N VAL A 68 5.14 13.15 10.68
CA VAL A 68 4.91 11.84 11.31
C VAL A 68 3.91 10.99 10.53
N GLY A 69 2.91 11.61 9.89
CA GLY A 69 1.95 10.89 9.07
C GLY A 69 2.61 10.15 7.90
N MET A 70 3.66 10.72 7.31
CA MET A 70 4.39 10.08 6.21
C MET A 70 5.13 8.82 6.65
N LEU A 71 5.63 8.75 7.89
CA LEU A 71 6.23 7.53 8.44
C LEU A 71 5.23 6.36 8.48
N GLY A 72 3.95 6.63 8.72
CA GLY A 72 2.91 5.62 8.64
C GLY A 72 2.71 5.08 7.22
N LEU A 73 2.76 5.94 6.20
CA LEU A 73 2.72 5.49 4.81
C LEU A 73 3.97 4.68 4.45
N VAL A 74 5.16 5.19 4.78
CA VAL A 74 6.44 4.46 4.56
C VAL A 74 6.40 3.09 5.24
N GLY A 75 5.99 3.05 6.51
CA GLY A 75 5.89 1.81 7.29
C GLY A 75 4.95 0.78 6.65
N CYS A 76 3.79 1.22 6.16
CA CYS A 76 2.87 0.34 5.45
C CYS A 76 3.54 -0.35 4.26
N PHE A 77 4.10 0.43 3.34
CA PHE A 77 4.67 -0.12 2.11
C PHE A 77 5.97 -0.89 2.35
N LEU A 78 6.72 -0.58 3.42
CA LEU A 78 7.83 -1.42 3.88
C LEU A 78 7.32 -2.78 4.36
N PHE A 79 6.26 -2.86 5.15
CA PHE A 79 5.67 -4.14 5.54
C PHE A 79 5.19 -4.95 4.32
N LEU A 80 4.50 -4.30 3.37
CA LEU A 80 4.03 -4.97 2.15
C LEU A 80 5.19 -5.45 1.26
N LEU A 81 6.25 -4.64 1.14
CA LEU A 81 7.47 -4.98 0.42
C LEU A 81 8.19 -6.14 1.10
N SER A 82 8.49 -6.05 2.39
CA SER A 82 9.23 -7.08 3.13
C SER A 82 8.48 -8.41 3.18
N ALA A 83 7.15 -8.38 3.31
CA ALA A 83 6.33 -9.60 3.30
C ALA A 83 6.44 -10.32 1.95
N ASN A 84 6.40 -9.58 0.84
CA ASN A 84 6.47 -10.17 -0.50
C ASN A 84 7.90 -10.49 -0.92
N TYR A 85 8.82 -9.53 -0.89
CA TYR A 85 10.23 -9.74 -1.28
C TYR A 85 10.93 -10.75 -0.37
N GLY A 86 10.72 -10.70 0.95
CA GLY A 86 11.44 -11.55 1.88
C GLY A 86 10.87 -12.97 1.96
N GLN A 87 9.56 -13.10 2.17
CA GLN A 87 8.95 -14.41 2.49
C GLN A 87 8.36 -15.13 1.28
N MET A 88 7.66 -14.41 0.39
CA MET A 88 6.94 -15.04 -0.72
C MET A 88 7.82 -15.21 -1.95
N ASP A 89 8.68 -14.22 -2.24
CA ASP A 89 9.51 -14.23 -3.46
C ASP A 89 10.48 -15.41 -3.48
N SER A 90 11.05 -15.74 -2.32
CA SER A 90 11.96 -16.88 -2.14
C SER A 90 11.27 -18.24 -2.31
N LEU A 91 9.94 -18.31 -2.16
CA LEU A 91 9.14 -19.50 -2.43
C LEU A 91 8.66 -19.55 -3.89
N ALA A 92 8.57 -18.41 -4.56
CA ALA A 92 8.01 -18.28 -5.91
C ALA A 92 9.06 -18.34 -7.02
N ASP A 93 10.26 -17.83 -6.75
CA ASP A 93 11.27 -17.57 -7.77
C ASP A 93 12.62 -18.18 -7.36
N ASP A 94 12.97 -19.27 -8.04
CA ASP A 94 14.24 -19.99 -7.89
C ASP A 94 15.43 -19.30 -8.60
N GLY A 95 15.21 -18.16 -9.25
CA GLY A 95 16.23 -17.45 -10.02
C GLY A 95 16.50 -18.06 -11.40
N SER A 96 15.84 -19.16 -11.78
CA SER A 96 16.05 -19.84 -13.06
C SER A 96 15.67 -18.94 -14.25
N LYS A 97 16.24 -19.23 -15.43
CA LYS A 97 15.91 -18.49 -16.66
C LYS A 97 14.47 -18.70 -17.11
N THR A 98 13.83 -19.80 -16.69
CA THR A 98 12.45 -20.16 -17.00
C THR A 98 11.47 -19.05 -16.62
N PHE A 99 11.68 -18.41 -15.47
CA PHE A 99 10.81 -17.34 -14.98
C PHE A 99 11.28 -15.92 -15.30
N ALA A 100 12.36 -15.77 -16.08
CA ALA A 100 12.92 -14.45 -16.40
C ALA A 100 11.89 -13.51 -17.05
N LYS A 101 11.03 -14.03 -17.92
CA LYS A 101 9.96 -13.24 -18.56
C LYS A 101 9.03 -12.57 -17.53
N TYR A 102 8.64 -13.29 -16.47
CA TYR A 102 7.75 -12.75 -15.44
C TYR A 102 8.47 -11.72 -14.57
N ARG A 103 9.77 -11.91 -14.30
CA ARG A 103 10.59 -10.89 -13.64
C ARG A 103 10.62 -9.58 -14.43
N TYR A 104 10.79 -9.64 -15.75
CA TYR A 104 10.78 -8.43 -16.58
C TYR A 104 9.41 -7.77 -16.64
N ILE A 105 8.34 -8.55 -16.83
CA ILE A 105 6.96 -8.01 -16.85
C ILE A 105 6.61 -7.37 -15.49
N SER A 106 7.13 -7.88 -14.38
CA SER A 106 6.88 -7.29 -13.04
C SER A 106 7.35 -5.84 -12.90
N TYR A 107 8.26 -5.36 -13.76
CA TYR A 107 8.69 -3.96 -13.77
C TYR A 107 7.68 -3.00 -14.41
N VAL A 108 6.63 -3.49 -15.06
CA VAL A 108 5.60 -2.62 -15.65
C VAL A 108 4.92 -1.77 -14.56
N ALA A 109 4.50 -2.37 -13.45
CA ALA A 109 3.88 -1.64 -12.33
C ALA A 109 4.77 -0.51 -11.78
N PRO A 110 6.02 -0.75 -11.35
CA PRO A 110 6.86 0.31 -10.81
C PRO A 110 7.17 1.40 -11.85
N ILE A 111 7.38 1.04 -13.13
CA ILE A 111 7.62 2.03 -14.19
C ILE A 111 6.39 2.94 -14.36
N VAL A 112 5.20 2.35 -14.49
CA VAL A 112 3.96 3.12 -14.65
C VAL A 112 3.73 4.03 -13.44
N LEU A 113 3.87 3.52 -12.22
CA LEU A 113 3.68 4.31 -11.01
C LEU A 113 4.73 5.42 -10.86
N ALA A 114 5.99 5.16 -11.22
CA ALA A 114 7.04 6.17 -11.20
C ALA A 114 6.76 7.29 -12.22
N VAL A 115 6.37 6.94 -13.46
CA VAL A 115 5.99 7.92 -14.50
C VAL A 115 4.80 8.76 -14.04
N VAL A 116 3.77 8.15 -13.44
CA VAL A 116 2.63 8.88 -12.88
C VAL A 116 3.09 9.84 -11.78
N PHE A 117 4.01 9.42 -10.91
CA PHE A 117 4.51 10.26 -9.84
C PHE A 117 5.36 11.45 -10.33
N VAL A 118 6.05 11.34 -11.47
CA VAL A 118 6.80 12.45 -12.07
C VAL A 118 5.91 13.67 -12.33
N PHE A 119 4.63 13.49 -12.64
CA PHE A 119 3.69 14.61 -12.80
C PHE A 119 3.57 15.49 -11.55
N ALA A 120 3.82 14.95 -10.34
CA ALA A 120 3.86 15.76 -9.12
C ALA A 120 4.93 16.87 -9.21
N TYR A 121 6.06 16.63 -9.87
CA TYR A 121 7.13 17.62 -10.04
C TYR A 121 6.80 18.72 -11.04
N MET A 122 5.83 18.50 -11.92
CA MET A 122 5.35 19.48 -12.90
C MET A 122 4.34 20.48 -12.29
N THR A 123 3.89 20.26 -11.06
CA THR A 123 2.93 21.11 -10.35
C THR A 123 3.60 22.32 -9.68
N SER A 124 2.83 23.31 -9.24
CA SER A 124 3.30 24.45 -8.43
C SER A 124 3.48 24.14 -6.93
N ALA A 125 3.28 22.89 -6.50
CA ALA A 125 3.43 22.52 -5.09
C ALA A 125 4.84 22.80 -4.55
N GLU A 126 4.90 23.07 -3.24
CA GLU A 126 6.14 23.33 -2.53
C GLU A 126 7.14 22.18 -2.67
N LEU A 127 8.42 22.53 -2.82
CA LEU A 127 9.49 21.55 -3.00
C LEU A 127 9.59 20.57 -1.82
N ALA A 128 9.38 21.06 -0.59
CA ALA A 128 9.40 20.23 0.61
C ALA A 128 8.36 19.10 0.57
N LYS A 129 7.16 19.38 0.04
CA LYS A 129 6.07 18.42 -0.16
C LYS A 129 6.45 17.37 -1.19
N LYS A 130 6.97 17.80 -2.33
CA LYS A 130 7.44 16.92 -3.40
C LYS A 130 8.52 15.96 -2.90
N ILE A 131 9.55 16.48 -2.22
CA ILE A 131 10.64 15.66 -1.66
C ILE A 131 10.11 14.62 -0.67
N SER A 132 9.19 15.03 0.20
CA SER A 132 8.66 14.13 1.22
C SER A 132 7.79 13.02 0.62
N TYR A 133 7.00 13.34 -0.42
CA TYR A 133 6.27 12.33 -1.19
C TYR A 133 7.17 11.45 -2.04
N THR A 134 8.32 11.93 -2.51
CA THR A 134 9.29 11.09 -3.22
C THR A 134 9.81 9.95 -2.35
N LEU A 135 10.04 10.20 -1.06
CA LEU A 135 10.42 9.15 -0.12
C LEU A 135 9.36 8.06 -0.02
N VAL A 136 8.09 8.45 0.13
CA VAL A 136 6.96 7.50 0.18
C VAL A 136 6.82 6.76 -1.16
N ALA A 137 6.84 7.51 -2.27
CA ALA A 137 6.68 6.99 -3.62
C ALA A 137 7.76 5.96 -3.98
N ALA A 138 9.02 6.18 -3.58
CA ALA A 138 10.10 5.23 -3.83
C ALA A 138 9.79 3.84 -3.24
N ILE A 139 9.26 3.81 -2.01
CA ILE A 139 8.90 2.55 -1.31
C ILE A 139 7.66 1.92 -1.97
N VAL A 140 6.65 2.73 -2.30
CA VAL A 140 5.42 2.27 -3.00
C VAL A 140 5.76 1.65 -4.35
N VAL A 141 6.60 2.33 -5.13
CA VAL A 141 7.09 1.85 -6.43
C VAL A 141 7.84 0.53 -6.25
N ALA A 142 8.76 0.44 -5.28
CA ALA A 142 9.47 -0.82 -5.00
C ALA A 142 8.51 -1.96 -4.62
N ALA A 143 7.52 -1.70 -3.74
CA ALA A 143 6.52 -2.69 -3.34
C ALA A 143 5.66 -3.18 -4.53
N SER A 144 5.26 -2.26 -5.42
CA SER A 144 4.40 -2.55 -6.56
C SER A 144 4.96 -3.61 -7.51
N ARG A 145 6.30 -3.66 -7.64
CA ARG A 145 6.99 -4.70 -8.41
C ARG A 145 6.61 -6.09 -7.95
N PHE A 146 6.73 -6.36 -6.65
CA PHE A 146 6.51 -7.69 -6.10
C PHE A 146 5.04 -8.07 -6.07
N HIS A 147 4.15 -7.10 -5.87
CA HIS A 147 2.72 -7.35 -6.03
C HIS A 147 2.38 -7.79 -7.46
N LEU A 148 2.84 -7.05 -8.48
CA LEU A 148 2.63 -7.45 -9.87
C LEU A 148 3.29 -8.79 -10.18
N LYS A 149 4.52 -9.01 -9.69
CA LYS A 149 5.25 -10.27 -9.83
C LYS A 149 4.39 -11.44 -9.33
N HIS A 150 3.88 -11.39 -8.11
CA HIS A 150 3.08 -12.48 -7.52
C HIS A 150 1.68 -12.63 -8.12
N ILE A 151 1.16 -11.62 -8.82
CA ILE A 151 -0.07 -11.74 -9.62
C ILE A 151 0.18 -12.61 -10.85
N ILE A 152 1.27 -12.37 -11.57
CA ILE A 152 1.54 -12.98 -12.88
C ILE A 152 2.37 -14.26 -12.80
N PHE A 153 3.12 -14.47 -11.73
CA PHE A 153 4.00 -15.62 -11.60
C PHE A 153 3.21 -16.93 -11.66
N PRO A 154 3.66 -17.92 -12.44
CA PRO A 154 3.09 -19.27 -12.39
C PRO A 154 3.40 -19.89 -11.03
N ASP A 155 2.53 -20.79 -10.55
CA ASP A 155 2.85 -21.58 -9.37
C ASP A 155 4.03 -22.50 -9.68
N VAL A 156 4.97 -22.53 -8.75
CA VAL A 156 6.14 -23.42 -8.81
C VAL A 156 5.98 -24.56 -7.80
N ASP A 157 5.52 -24.25 -6.58
CA ASP A 157 5.31 -25.23 -5.50
C ASP A 157 4.04 -24.96 -4.66
N TYR A 158 3.33 -26.03 -4.28
CA TYR A 158 2.19 -26.09 -3.34
C TYR A 158 1.00 -25.13 -3.54
N GLY A 159 0.93 -24.37 -4.63
CA GLY A 159 -0.23 -23.52 -4.91
C GLY A 159 -0.22 -22.16 -4.19
N VAL A 160 0.84 -21.84 -3.43
CA VAL A 160 0.87 -20.74 -2.45
C VAL A 160 0.70 -19.38 -3.13
N ILE A 161 1.39 -19.17 -4.26
CA ILE A 161 1.38 -17.88 -4.97
C ILE A 161 0.05 -17.64 -5.66
N LYS A 162 -0.56 -18.67 -6.26
CA LYS A 162 -1.89 -18.56 -6.84
C LYS A 162 -2.96 -18.24 -5.79
N CYS A 163 -2.80 -18.75 -4.57
CA CYS A 163 -3.75 -18.47 -3.50
C CYS A 163 -3.78 -16.99 -3.13
N ILE A 164 -2.64 -16.28 -3.10
CA ILE A 164 -2.55 -14.87 -2.67
C ILE A 164 -2.68 -13.82 -3.79
N ARG A 165 -3.14 -14.21 -4.98
CA ARG A 165 -3.27 -13.27 -6.09
C ARG A 165 -4.30 -12.17 -5.82
N GLY A 166 -5.42 -12.50 -5.18
CA GLY A 166 -6.45 -11.51 -4.86
C GLY A 166 -5.93 -10.44 -3.89
N TYR A 167 -5.22 -10.87 -2.85
CA TYR A 167 -4.48 -9.94 -1.98
C TYR A 167 -3.51 -9.04 -2.77
N ASN A 168 -2.66 -9.62 -3.63
CA ASN A 168 -1.67 -8.84 -4.36
C ASN A 168 -2.31 -7.85 -5.35
N MET A 169 -3.48 -8.19 -5.93
CA MET A 169 -4.27 -7.25 -6.73
C MET A 169 -4.74 -6.06 -5.88
N ILE A 170 -5.29 -6.31 -4.69
CA ILE A 170 -5.76 -5.25 -3.78
C ILE A 170 -4.59 -4.36 -3.33
N ALA A 171 -3.45 -4.97 -2.99
CA ALA A 171 -2.26 -4.24 -2.57
C ALA A 171 -1.64 -3.43 -3.72
N LEU A 172 -1.70 -3.92 -4.95
CA LEU A 172 -1.29 -3.15 -6.13
C LEU A 172 -2.22 -1.95 -6.39
N VAL A 173 -3.54 -2.14 -6.22
CA VAL A 173 -4.51 -1.03 -6.28
C VAL A 173 -4.23 -0.01 -5.18
N LEU A 174 -3.90 -0.46 -3.96
CA LEU A 174 -3.49 0.42 -2.87
C LEU A 174 -2.23 1.22 -3.22
N CYS A 175 -1.22 0.59 -3.84
CA CYS A 175 -0.03 1.31 -4.33
C CYS A 175 -0.40 2.40 -5.35
N ALA A 176 -1.22 2.05 -6.34
CA ALA A 176 -1.65 3.00 -7.38
C ALA A 176 -2.47 4.16 -6.80
N ALA A 177 -3.44 3.86 -5.93
CA ALA A 177 -4.27 4.86 -5.28
C ALA A 177 -3.44 5.83 -4.42
N THR A 178 -2.42 5.34 -3.70
CA THR A 178 -1.51 6.20 -2.92
C THR A 178 -0.67 7.12 -3.81
N ILE A 179 -0.13 6.63 -4.93
CA ILE A 179 0.58 7.49 -5.89
C ILE A 179 -0.36 8.56 -6.46
N ILE A 180 -1.55 8.16 -6.90
CA ILE A 180 -2.55 9.08 -7.46
C ILE A 180 -2.95 10.12 -6.42
N MET A 181 -3.16 9.71 -5.17
CA MET A 181 -3.45 10.60 -4.05
C MET A 181 -2.36 11.67 -3.88
N MET A 182 -1.09 11.27 -3.81
CA MET A 182 0.03 12.22 -3.68
C MET A 182 0.14 13.18 -4.88
N VAL A 183 -0.03 12.68 -6.11
CA VAL A 183 0.00 13.53 -7.32
C VAL A 183 -1.17 14.49 -7.33
N SER A 184 -2.38 14.02 -7.01
CA SER A 184 -3.59 14.84 -6.96
C SER A 184 -3.52 15.92 -5.88
N ASP A 185 -2.87 15.63 -4.75
CA ASP A 185 -2.63 16.60 -3.70
C ASP A 185 -1.60 17.66 -4.11
N CYS A 186 -0.51 17.27 -4.77
CA CYS A 186 0.43 18.24 -5.35
C CYS A 186 -0.23 19.11 -6.44
N ALA A 187 -1.12 18.52 -7.25
CA ALA A 187 -1.81 19.21 -8.34
C ALA A 187 -3.08 19.95 -7.89
N GLN A 188 -3.48 19.83 -6.62
CA GLN A 188 -4.71 20.40 -6.05
C GLN A 188 -5.99 19.96 -6.82
N ILE A 189 -6.02 18.71 -7.28
CA ILE A 189 -7.16 18.12 -7.99
C ILE A 189 -8.07 17.41 -6.97
N ALA A 190 -8.97 18.17 -6.35
CA ALA A 190 -9.81 17.70 -5.24
C ALA A 190 -10.59 16.40 -5.56
N GLY A 191 -11.22 16.29 -6.74
CA GLY A 191 -12.00 15.11 -7.11
C GLY A 191 -11.16 13.83 -7.13
N LEU A 192 -9.96 13.88 -7.72
CA LEU A 192 -9.06 12.74 -7.81
C LEU A 192 -8.46 12.40 -6.43
N TYR A 193 -8.21 13.40 -5.60
CA TYR A 193 -7.77 13.22 -4.22
C TYR A 193 -8.81 12.48 -3.37
N ILE A 194 -10.08 12.86 -3.47
CA ILE A 194 -11.18 12.19 -2.74
C ILE A 194 -11.33 10.75 -3.23
N VAL A 195 -11.40 10.54 -4.54
CA VAL A 195 -11.60 9.21 -5.14
C VAL A 195 -10.46 8.26 -4.75
N SER A 196 -9.21 8.72 -4.83
CA SER A 196 -8.05 7.91 -4.44
C SER A 196 -8.08 7.54 -2.95
N ASN A 197 -8.45 8.46 -2.06
CA ASN A 197 -8.62 8.15 -0.63
C ASN A 197 -9.78 7.17 -0.37
N ILE A 198 -10.89 7.24 -1.09
CA ILE A 198 -11.99 6.25 -1.00
C ILE A 198 -11.48 4.86 -1.40
N ILE A 199 -10.68 4.77 -2.46
CA ILE A 199 -10.07 3.50 -2.89
C ILE A 199 -9.12 2.97 -1.82
N ILE A 200 -8.25 3.83 -1.25
CA ILE A 200 -7.35 3.47 -0.14
C ILE A 200 -8.15 2.92 1.05
N ALA A 201 -9.24 3.59 1.43
CA ALA A 201 -10.13 3.16 2.50
C ALA A 201 -10.75 1.77 2.21
N GLY A 202 -11.26 1.56 1.00
CA GLY A 202 -11.78 0.26 0.57
C GLY A 202 -10.73 -0.84 0.64
N CYS A 203 -9.51 -0.58 0.15
CA CYS A 203 -8.37 -1.50 0.26
C CYS A 203 -8.09 -1.86 1.73
N CYS A 204 -8.10 -0.88 2.64
CA CYS A 204 -7.80 -1.11 4.06
C CYS A 204 -8.79 -2.07 4.74
N VAL A 205 -10.07 -2.01 4.36
CA VAL A 205 -11.11 -2.90 4.91
C VAL A 205 -11.05 -4.30 4.30
N ILE A 206 -10.77 -4.39 3.00
CA ILE A 206 -10.92 -5.64 2.23
C ILE A 206 -9.66 -6.51 2.27
N VAL A 207 -8.47 -5.92 2.38
CA VAL A 207 -7.20 -6.63 2.18
C VAL A 207 -6.98 -7.77 3.18
N LEU A 208 -7.28 -7.57 4.46
CA LEU A 208 -7.06 -8.59 5.50
C LEU A 208 -8.08 -9.74 5.45
N PRO A 209 -9.40 -9.49 5.29
CA PRO A 209 -10.37 -10.56 5.05
C PRO A 209 -10.03 -11.44 3.84
N VAL A 210 -9.68 -10.80 2.71
CA VAL A 210 -9.30 -11.52 1.48
C VAL A 210 -8.05 -12.34 1.73
N LEU A 211 -6.99 -11.72 2.25
CA LEU A 211 -5.73 -12.42 2.49
C LEU A 211 -5.90 -13.59 3.46
N LYS A 212 -6.65 -13.42 4.55
CA LYS A 212 -6.92 -14.52 5.50
C LYS A 212 -7.63 -15.69 4.82
N ARG A 213 -8.63 -15.43 3.98
CA ARG A 213 -9.35 -16.48 3.22
C ARG A 213 -8.41 -17.20 2.25
N GLU A 214 -7.49 -16.47 1.65
CA GLU A 214 -6.51 -16.99 0.69
C GLU A 214 -5.44 -17.84 1.36
N VAL A 215 -4.89 -17.37 2.48
CA VAL A 215 -3.89 -18.10 3.28
C VAL A 215 -4.46 -19.36 3.91
N ALA A 216 -5.76 -19.38 4.25
CA ALA A 216 -6.41 -20.59 4.76
C ALA A 216 -6.44 -21.76 3.76
N LYS A 217 -6.18 -21.50 2.47
CA LYS A 217 -6.10 -22.53 1.42
C LYS A 217 -4.70 -23.11 1.26
N TRP A 218 -3.69 -22.56 1.95
CA TRP A 218 -2.35 -23.10 1.92
C TRP A 218 -2.37 -24.50 2.53
N THR A 219 -2.17 -25.52 1.71
CA THR A 219 -1.92 -26.88 2.17
C THR A 219 -0.48 -26.92 2.66
N ILE A 220 -0.31 -26.94 3.98
CA ILE A 220 0.97 -27.22 4.66
C ILE A 220 1.01 -28.71 4.97
#